data_AF-A0A0D2N036-F1
#
_entry.id   AF-A0A0D2N036-F1
#
_cell.length_a   1.000
_cell.length_b   1.000
_cell.length_c   1.000
_cell.angle_alpha   90.00
_cell.angle_beta   90.00
_cell.angle_gamma   90.00
#
_symmetry.space_group_name_H-M   'P 1'
#
loop_
_entity.id
_entity.type
_entity.pdbx_description
1 polymer ?
#
loop_
_entity_poly.entity_id
_entity_poly.type
_entity_poly.pdbx_seq_one_letter_code
_entity_poly.pdbx_strand_id
1 'polypeptide(L)'
;MDQLCRELLAPANATTDSKDPKKLHYGCGVATTAQVNRVIFDLAALEPQVTAAVAQASSLQATFTQGSTQAAVLRARVDELTATTTTITANVQKLQASAANASNPGLFAQELAALTAASTRTAQQLALMQAANQAMAADIAALKSAPQQCACSAELSAVNTTLAAIKSAQAADAAAVNTTLAAITSAQAADAVAVSLVNATVESLKTTVTTGAAAIASANTSVAALAASVANVSAIDLSVYARIADLANINAVSLGGVPAAEYLRARVVIYSESSSDRDGNLGGRSGADALCSASINRPAGLARVHAFLSVSASDQIADFSTKYGVPGGLPIESLRGTVIARNFTGLLGGSILTSLGSAGVTLGTFWWSGSLSNGRVAAPATCLGWTSASDSGFTGGLAKTDATWLSFSSIPCFIAQPVLCIAY
;
A
#
# COMPACT_ATOMS: atom_id res chain seq x y z
N MET A 1 35.61 82.08 97.77
CA MET A 1 35.96 80.65 97.63
C MET A 1 35.03 79.70 98.40
N ASP A 2 33.91 80.15 98.99
CA ASP A 2 32.90 79.26 99.62
C ASP A 2 31.51 79.29 98.97
N GLN A 3 31.34 80.05 97.87
CA GLN A 3 30.05 80.15 97.16
C GLN A 3 30.05 79.42 95.80
N LEU A 4 31.23 79.03 95.31
CA LEU A 4 31.36 78.21 94.08
C LEU A 4 31.19 76.69 94.34
N CYS A 5 31.31 76.24 95.58
CA CYS A 5 31.18 74.81 95.93
C CYS A 5 29.76 74.36 96.25
N ARG A 6 28.75 75.25 96.22
CA ARG A 6 27.34 74.87 96.42
C ARG A 6 26.55 74.67 95.13
N GLU A 7 27.00 75.19 93.99
CA GLU A 7 26.29 75.01 92.71
C GLU A 7 26.72 73.76 91.92
N LEU A 8 27.82 73.08 92.31
CA LEU A 8 28.27 71.83 91.68
C LEU A 8 27.62 70.54 92.23
N LEU A 9 26.74 70.64 93.23
CA LEU A 9 26.10 69.49 93.88
C LEU A 9 24.56 69.48 93.75
N ALA A 10 23.99 70.35 92.91
CA ALA A 10 22.57 70.24 92.56
C ALA A 10 22.35 68.99 91.66
N PRO A 11 21.36 68.13 91.96
CA PRO A 11 21.03 67.00 91.09
C PRO A 11 20.65 67.51 89.70
N ALA A 12 21.23 66.91 88.65
CA ALA A 12 20.86 67.22 87.28
C ALA A 12 19.39 66.87 87.04
N ASN A 13 18.52 67.87 87.02
CA ASN A 13 17.15 67.74 86.55
C ASN A 13 17.20 67.74 85.02
N ALA A 14 17.27 66.56 84.42
CA ALA A 14 17.25 66.40 82.97
C ALA A 14 15.85 66.68 82.44
N THR A 15 15.58 67.92 82.03
CA THR A 15 14.45 68.22 81.15
C THR A 15 14.84 67.82 79.73
N THR A 16 14.22 66.77 79.22
CA THR A 16 14.24 66.40 77.80
C THR A 16 13.32 67.34 77.02
N ASP A 17 13.85 68.43 76.47
CA ASP A 17 13.28 69.03 75.27
C ASP A 17 14.40 69.55 74.35
N SER A 18 14.65 68.83 73.26
CA SER A 18 15.19 69.41 72.04
C SER A 18 14.92 68.49 70.85
N LYS A 19 14.10 68.97 69.91
CA LYS A 19 13.61 68.26 68.71
C LYS A 19 14.54 68.37 67.48
N ASP A 20 15.85 68.57 67.65
CA ASP A 20 16.79 68.63 66.52
C ASP A 20 17.84 67.50 66.60
N PRO A 21 17.73 66.43 65.78
CA PRO A 21 18.63 65.28 65.83
C PRO A 21 20.04 65.56 65.28
N LYS A 22 20.38 66.79 64.87
CA LYS A 22 21.70 67.14 64.29
C LYS A 22 22.58 68.05 65.15
N LYS A 23 22.13 68.49 66.33
CA LYS A 23 22.95 69.32 67.24
C LYS A 23 23.04 68.70 68.64
N LEU A 24 24.20 68.12 68.95
CA LEU A 24 24.56 67.82 70.34
C LEU A 24 25.03 69.11 71.03
N HIS A 25 24.19 69.65 71.91
CA HIS A 25 24.64 70.66 72.88
C HIS A 25 25.34 69.94 74.04
N TYR A 26 26.66 69.88 74.03
CA TYR A 26 27.42 69.57 75.24
C TYR A 26 27.33 70.77 76.18
N GLY A 27 26.48 70.70 77.19
CA GLY A 27 26.57 71.61 78.33
C GLY A 27 27.93 71.42 78.99
N CYS A 28 28.64 72.51 79.32
CA CYS A 28 29.94 72.52 79.98
C CYS A 28 29.89 72.02 81.45
N GLY A 29 29.13 70.97 81.74
CA GLY A 29 29.32 70.16 82.93
C GLY A 29 30.57 69.32 82.72
N VAL A 30 31.51 69.41 83.66
CA VAL A 30 32.76 68.66 83.66
C VAL A 30 32.42 67.18 83.49
N ALA A 31 32.63 66.63 82.29
CA ALA A 31 32.47 65.20 82.06
C ALA A 31 33.45 64.51 83.00
N THR A 32 32.92 63.80 83.98
CA THR A 32 33.77 63.11 84.95
C THR A 32 34.66 62.13 84.19
N THR A 33 35.91 61.94 84.63
CA THR A 33 36.86 61.00 84.01
C THR A 33 36.25 59.62 83.77
N ALA A 34 35.29 59.22 84.62
CA ALA A 34 34.51 58.00 84.47
C ALA A 34 33.63 57.95 83.21
N GLN A 35 32.98 59.06 82.82
CA GLN A 35 32.16 59.13 81.61
C GLN A 35 33.01 59.08 80.34
N VAL A 36 34.15 59.79 80.32
CA VAL A 36 35.08 59.75 79.18
C VAL A 36 35.70 58.36 79.04
N ASN A 37 36.12 57.74 80.15
CA ASN A 37 36.61 56.37 80.13
C ASN A 37 35.54 55.38 79.64
N ARG A 38 34.27 55.57 80.02
CA ARG A 38 33.17 54.73 79.54
C ARG A 38 32.98 54.83 78.02
N VAL A 39 32.97 56.04 77.48
CA VAL A 39 32.88 56.25 76.02
C VAL A 39 34.09 55.67 75.30
N ILE A 40 35.30 55.78 75.87
CA ILE A 40 36.51 55.15 75.32
C ILE A 40 36.40 53.63 75.34
N PHE A 41 35.91 53.03 76.43
CA PHE A 41 35.69 51.58 76.52
C PHE A 41 34.60 51.09 75.57
N ASP A 42 33.48 51.82 75.45
CA ASP A 42 32.39 51.47 74.54
C ASP A 42 32.84 51.60 73.08
N LEU A 43 33.64 52.62 72.75
CA LEU A 43 34.21 52.79 71.40
C LEU A 43 35.25 51.69 71.09
N ALA A 44 36.10 51.35 72.05
CA ALA A 44 37.05 50.24 71.93
C ALA A 44 36.35 48.87 71.82
N ALA A 45 35.15 48.73 72.37
CA ALA A 45 34.31 47.54 72.20
C ALA A 45 33.59 47.52 70.84
N LEU A 46 33.32 48.69 70.24
CA LEU A 46 32.70 48.82 68.92
C LEU A 46 33.68 48.53 67.77
N GLU A 47 34.95 48.92 67.90
CA GLU A 47 35.97 48.71 66.88
C GLU A 47 36.13 47.24 66.41
N PRO A 48 36.21 46.23 67.31
CA PRO A 48 36.24 44.83 66.90
C PRO A 48 34.90 44.35 66.32
N GLN A 49 33.76 44.91 66.74
CA GLN A 49 32.45 44.55 66.16
C GLN A 49 32.30 45.07 64.73
N VAL A 50 32.75 46.30 64.46
CA VAL A 50 32.76 46.87 63.11
C VAL A 50 33.73 46.09 62.22
N THR A 51 34.91 45.74 62.73
CA THR A 51 35.89 44.92 61.99
C THR A 51 35.33 43.53 61.65
N ALA A 52 34.65 42.88 62.60
CA ALA A 52 33.98 41.59 62.37
C ALA A 52 32.84 41.71 61.35
N ALA A 53 32.03 42.77 61.42
CA ALA A 53 30.95 43.02 60.47
C ALA A 53 31.49 43.26 59.04
N VAL A 54 32.58 44.02 58.90
CA VAL A 54 33.25 44.24 57.60
C VAL A 54 33.84 42.95 57.04
N ALA A 55 34.41 42.08 57.89
CA ALA A 55 34.90 40.77 57.47
C ALA A 55 33.76 39.84 57.02
N GLN A 56 32.63 39.84 57.74
CA GLN A 56 31.44 39.09 57.35
C GLN A 56 30.83 39.59 56.05
N ALA A 57 30.71 40.91 55.87
CA ALA A 57 30.23 41.50 54.62
C ALA A 57 31.14 41.14 53.42
N SER A 58 32.46 41.16 53.63
CA SER A 58 33.44 40.76 52.61
C SER A 58 33.32 39.27 52.25
N SER A 59 33.10 38.41 53.25
CA SER A 59 32.85 36.98 53.03
C SER A 59 31.54 36.73 52.28
N LEU A 60 30.46 37.44 52.61
CA LEU A 60 29.18 37.33 51.91
C LEU A 60 29.28 37.82 50.45
N GLN A 61 30.01 38.91 50.21
CA GLN A 61 30.27 39.43 48.88
C GLN A 61 31.05 38.43 48.01
N ALA A 62 32.03 37.74 48.58
CA ALA A 62 32.77 36.68 47.89
C ALA A 62 31.86 35.50 47.51
N THR A 63 31.04 35.03 48.45
CA THR A 63 30.09 33.93 48.20
C THR A 63 29.03 34.32 47.15
N PHE A 64 28.54 35.55 47.16
CA PHE A 64 27.61 36.06 46.16
C PHE A 64 28.25 36.10 44.76
N THR A 65 29.50 36.56 44.67
CA THR A 65 30.24 36.61 43.39
C THR A 65 30.49 35.19 42.85
N GLN A 66 30.79 34.23 43.73
CA GLN A 66 30.92 32.82 43.37
C GLN A 66 29.59 32.24 42.86
N GLY A 67 28.48 32.48 43.55
CA GLY A 67 27.15 32.03 43.12
C GLY A 67 26.72 32.64 41.77
N SER A 68 26.99 33.93 41.55
CA SER A 68 26.75 34.61 40.27
C SER A 68 27.55 33.96 39.12
N THR A 69 28.81 33.61 39.39
CA THR A 69 29.68 32.93 38.41
C THR A 69 29.15 31.53 38.08
N GLN A 70 28.72 30.76 39.09
CA GLN A 70 28.13 29.43 38.87
C GLN A 70 26.82 29.50 38.08
N ALA A 71 25.98 30.51 38.33
CA ALA A 71 24.74 30.73 37.56
C ALA A 71 25.02 31.06 36.09
N ALA A 72 26.07 31.83 35.81
CA ALA A 72 26.52 32.11 34.44
C ALA A 72 27.01 30.83 33.72
N VAL A 73 27.79 29.99 34.41
CA VAL A 73 28.23 28.69 33.88
C VAL A 73 27.04 27.78 33.59
N LEU A 74 26.03 27.76 34.46
CA LEU A 74 24.83 26.95 34.25
C LEU A 74 24.04 27.41 33.02
N ARG A 75 23.85 28.73 32.83
CA ARG A 75 23.22 29.26 31.60
C ARG A 75 23.97 28.86 30.34
N ALA A 76 25.29 29.00 30.33
CA ALA A 76 26.11 28.61 29.19
C ALA A 76 25.96 27.11 28.84
N ARG A 77 25.84 26.23 29.84
CA ARG A 77 25.57 24.79 29.63
C ARG A 77 24.18 24.51 29.09
N VAL A 78 23.16 25.28 29.51
CA VAL A 78 21.81 25.19 28.97
C VAL A 78 21.76 25.62 27.51
N ASP A 79 22.48 26.68 27.14
CA ASP A 79 22.62 27.13 25.75
C ASP A 79 23.30 26.06 24.87
N GLU A 80 24.37 25.44 25.39
CA GLU A 80 25.09 24.34 24.71
C GLU A 80 24.21 23.09 24.51
N LEU A 81 23.42 22.73 25.53
CA LEU A 81 22.47 21.63 25.46
C LEU A 81 21.36 21.90 24.44
N THR A 82 20.88 23.15 24.38
CA THR A 82 19.88 23.60 23.41
C THR A 82 20.41 23.46 21.98
N ALA A 83 21.63 23.95 21.72
CA ALA A 83 22.28 23.82 20.41
C ALA A 83 22.52 22.36 20.00
N THR A 84 22.89 21.50 20.95
CA THR A 84 23.07 20.06 20.73
C THR A 84 21.74 19.40 20.36
N THR A 85 20.65 19.77 21.03
CA THR A 85 19.30 19.28 20.73
C THR A 85 18.87 19.67 19.31
N THR A 86 19.11 20.91 18.89
CA THR A 86 18.86 21.33 17.50
C THR A 86 19.64 20.50 16.48
N THR A 87 20.90 20.17 16.79
CA THR A 87 21.75 19.33 15.92
C THR A 87 21.20 17.90 15.82
N ILE A 88 20.76 17.32 16.94
CA ILE A 88 20.12 15.99 16.95
C ILE A 88 18.86 16.01 16.08
N THR A 89 17.99 17.01 16.24
CA THR A 89 16.78 17.15 15.42
C THR A 89 17.10 17.21 13.93
N ALA A 90 18.11 17.99 13.54
CA ALA A 90 18.53 18.09 12.14
C ALA A 90 19.08 16.76 11.59
N ASN A 91 19.83 16.00 12.40
CA ASN A 91 20.35 14.68 12.00
C ASN A 91 19.22 13.64 11.86
N VAL A 92 18.22 13.69 12.74
CA VAL A 92 17.01 12.83 12.62
C VAL A 92 16.25 13.13 11.33
N GLN A 93 16.07 14.41 10.98
CA GLN A 93 15.43 14.80 9.71
C GLN A 93 16.22 14.32 8.48
N LYS A 94 17.56 14.38 8.53
CA LYS A 94 18.41 13.83 7.46
C LYS A 94 18.26 12.32 7.33
N LEU A 95 18.28 11.58 8.44
CA LEU A 95 18.04 10.14 8.47
C LEU A 95 16.67 9.77 7.87
N GLN A 96 15.62 10.54 8.22
CA GLN A 96 14.28 10.36 7.65
C GLN A 96 14.26 10.59 6.12
N ALA A 97 14.97 11.61 5.63
CA ALA A 97 15.08 11.89 4.20
C ALA A 97 15.93 10.85 3.45
N SER A 98 17.05 10.40 4.04
CA SER A 98 17.90 9.33 3.51
C SER A 98 17.15 7.99 3.43
N ALA A 99 16.25 7.71 4.38
CA ALA A 99 15.37 6.55 4.35
C ALA A 99 14.33 6.57 3.25
N ALA A 100 13.85 7.74 2.87
CA ALA A 100 12.94 7.87 1.74
C ALA A 100 13.62 7.60 0.39
N ASN A 101 14.94 7.79 0.28
CA ASN A 101 15.71 7.73 -0.98
C ASN A 101 16.65 6.52 -1.08
N ALA A 102 16.20 5.34 -0.62
CA ALA A 102 16.90 4.05 -0.47
C ALA A 102 17.92 3.63 -1.57
N SER A 103 19.04 4.33 -1.70
CA SER A 103 20.03 4.06 -2.77
C SER A 103 21.49 4.13 -2.33
N ASN A 104 21.79 4.43 -1.07
CA ASN A 104 23.19 4.38 -0.58
C ASN A 104 23.31 3.94 0.90
N PRO A 105 23.62 2.66 1.16
CA PRO A 105 23.79 2.12 2.52
C PRO A 105 24.94 2.75 3.31
N GLY A 106 25.94 3.32 2.63
CA GLY A 106 27.10 3.95 3.28
C GLY A 106 26.76 5.26 4.00
N LEU A 107 25.81 6.03 3.47
CA LEU A 107 25.34 7.27 4.09
C LEU A 107 24.60 7.00 5.40
N PHE A 108 23.81 5.92 5.43
CA PHE A 108 23.07 5.50 6.62
C PHE A 108 23.97 5.17 7.82
N ALA A 109 25.05 4.42 7.59
CA ALA A 109 25.98 4.07 8.65
C ALA A 109 26.69 5.30 9.23
N GLN A 110 27.02 6.28 8.37
CA GLN A 110 27.67 7.52 8.78
C GLN A 110 26.73 8.43 9.58
N GLU A 111 25.47 8.56 9.17
CA GLU A 111 24.45 9.35 9.89
C GLU A 111 24.09 8.73 11.24
N LEU A 112 24.00 7.39 11.32
CA LEU A 112 23.74 6.69 12.57
C LEU A 112 24.88 6.88 13.58
N ALA A 113 26.14 6.78 13.13
CA ALA A 113 27.30 7.03 13.98
C ALA A 113 27.34 8.48 14.52
N ALA A 114 26.97 9.46 13.68
CA ALA A 114 26.87 10.85 14.09
C ALA A 114 25.78 11.07 15.15
N LEU A 115 24.65 10.38 15.04
CA LEU A 115 23.56 10.45 16.01
C LEU A 115 23.96 9.83 17.35
N THR A 116 24.64 8.68 17.35
CA THR A 116 25.15 8.04 18.58
C THR A 116 26.18 8.93 19.30
N ALA A 117 27.07 9.58 18.54
CA ALA A 117 28.05 10.51 19.10
C ALA A 117 27.39 11.75 19.73
N ALA A 118 26.35 12.30 19.08
CA ALA A 118 25.58 13.42 19.61
C ALA A 118 24.83 13.06 20.91
N SER A 119 24.17 11.90 20.94
CA SER A 119 23.46 11.39 22.13
C SER A 119 24.40 11.21 23.33
N THR A 120 25.60 10.68 23.09
CA THR A 120 26.61 10.50 24.14
C THR A 120 27.07 11.85 24.73
N ARG A 121 27.26 12.87 23.88
CA ARG A 121 27.62 14.22 24.33
C ARG A 121 26.51 14.87 25.17
N THR A 122 25.25 14.67 24.80
CA THR A 122 24.08 15.12 25.59
C THR A 122 24.06 14.48 26.98
N ALA A 123 24.31 13.17 27.08
CA ALA A 123 24.37 12.47 28.36
C ALA A 123 25.49 13.03 29.27
N GLN A 124 26.66 13.34 28.69
CA GLN A 124 27.77 13.96 29.42
C GLN A 124 27.43 15.38 29.93
N GLN A 125 26.78 16.20 29.09
CA GLN A 125 26.34 17.55 29.49
C GLN A 125 25.31 17.51 30.63
N LEU A 126 24.37 16.57 30.59
CA LEU A 126 23.35 16.41 31.64
C LEU A 126 23.97 16.03 32.98
N ALA A 127 24.96 15.12 32.98
CA ALA A 127 25.70 14.74 34.18
C ALA A 127 26.46 15.94 34.79
N LEU A 128 27.06 16.79 33.96
CA LEU A 128 27.76 18.00 34.42
C LEU A 128 26.79 19.05 34.99
N MET A 129 25.60 19.21 34.39
CA MET A 129 24.54 20.07 34.93
C MET A 129 24.07 19.58 36.31
N GLN A 130 23.89 18.27 36.48
CA GLN A 130 23.48 17.70 37.76
C GLN A 130 24.52 17.96 38.86
N ALA A 131 25.80 17.82 38.54
CA ALA A 131 26.90 18.13 39.46
C ALA A 131 26.94 19.64 39.81
N ALA A 132 26.75 20.53 38.84
CA ALA A 132 26.69 21.97 39.08
C ALA A 132 25.50 22.37 39.98
N ASN A 133 24.34 21.73 39.79
CA ASN A 133 23.16 21.98 40.62
C ASN A 133 23.38 21.52 42.07
N GLN A 134 24.06 20.39 42.27
CA GLN A 134 24.43 19.90 43.61
C GLN A 134 25.42 20.84 44.31
N ALA A 135 26.40 21.40 43.58
CA ALA A 135 27.34 22.37 44.13
C ALA A 135 26.64 23.67 44.58
N MET A 136 25.73 24.19 43.75
CA MET A 136 24.94 25.38 44.08
C MET A 136 24.03 25.15 45.30
N ALA A 137 23.45 23.96 45.44
CA ALA A 137 22.66 23.60 46.62
C ALA A 137 23.52 23.59 47.91
N ALA A 138 24.78 23.15 47.82
CA ALA A 138 25.72 23.18 48.94
C ALA A 138 26.11 24.62 49.32
N ASP A 139 26.35 25.50 48.34
CA ASP A 139 26.67 26.92 48.58
C ASP A 139 25.48 27.66 49.24
N ILE A 140 24.24 27.36 48.81
CA ILE A 140 23.02 27.87 49.47
C ILE A 140 22.89 27.37 50.91
N ALA A 141 23.27 26.12 51.18
CA ALA A 141 23.26 25.56 52.53
C ALA A 141 24.32 26.24 53.42
N ALA A 142 25.51 26.50 52.89
CA ALA A 142 26.58 27.22 53.59
C ALA A 142 26.15 28.65 53.96
N LEU A 143 25.51 29.39 53.05
CA LEU A 143 24.94 30.73 53.29
C LEU A 143 23.92 30.74 54.44
N LYS A 144 23.11 29.69 54.60
CA LYS A 144 22.15 29.59 55.70
C LYS A 144 22.80 29.35 57.07
N SER A 145 23.99 28.77 57.09
CA SER A 145 24.68 28.39 58.33
C SER A 145 25.59 29.47 58.92
N ALA A 146 25.81 30.58 58.19
CA ALA A 146 26.59 31.70 58.70
C ALA A 146 25.86 32.40 59.87
N PRO A 147 26.52 32.65 61.02
CA PRO A 147 25.87 33.14 62.23
C PRO A 147 25.27 34.55 62.04
N GLN A 148 23.94 34.64 62.14
CA GLN A 148 23.18 35.90 62.20
C GLN A 148 23.45 36.61 63.54
N GLN A 149 24.42 37.52 63.59
CA GLN A 149 24.72 38.33 64.78
C GLN A 149 24.67 39.85 64.54
N CYS A 150 23.96 40.33 63.52
CA CYS A 150 23.61 41.75 63.42
C CYS A 150 22.10 41.95 63.29
N ALA A 151 21.58 42.89 64.09
CA ALA A 151 20.20 43.34 64.10
C ALA A 151 19.88 44.17 62.84
N CYS A 152 19.84 43.50 61.70
CA CYS A 152 19.41 44.03 60.40
C CYS A 152 18.04 43.47 60.03
N SER A 153 17.03 43.65 60.89
CA SER A 153 15.73 42.96 60.78
C SER A 153 15.00 43.21 59.45
N ALA A 154 15.14 44.39 58.85
CA ALA A 154 14.54 44.72 57.57
C ALA A 154 15.28 44.06 56.38
N GLU A 155 16.62 44.15 56.36
CA GLU A 155 17.45 43.57 55.29
C GLU A 155 17.42 42.03 55.35
N LEU A 156 17.38 41.45 56.56
CA LEU A 156 17.26 40.02 56.76
C LEU A 156 15.88 39.47 56.33
N SER A 157 14.81 40.23 56.57
CA SER A 157 13.47 39.91 56.07
C SER A 157 13.41 39.95 54.54
N ALA A 158 14.04 40.95 53.92
CA ALA A 158 14.17 41.03 52.46
C ALA A 158 14.96 39.83 51.90
N VAL A 159 16.10 39.47 52.51
CA VAL A 159 16.89 38.29 52.11
C VAL A 159 16.10 37.00 52.27
N ASN A 160 15.36 36.81 53.37
CA ASN A 160 14.51 35.63 53.55
C ASN A 160 13.38 35.56 52.51
N THR A 161 12.79 36.70 52.15
CA THR A 161 11.76 36.80 51.10
C THR A 161 12.35 36.44 49.73
N THR A 162 13.52 36.98 49.39
CA THR A 162 14.25 36.65 48.16
C THR A 162 14.64 35.17 48.13
N LEU A 163 15.11 34.60 49.24
CA LEU A 163 15.46 33.18 49.33
C LEU A 163 14.23 32.27 49.15
N ALA A 164 13.08 32.66 49.71
CA ALA A 164 11.83 31.93 49.50
C ALA A 164 11.38 31.98 48.04
N ALA A 165 11.49 33.13 47.38
CA ALA A 165 11.19 33.30 45.96
C ALA A 165 12.16 32.50 45.06
N ILE A 166 13.44 32.42 45.41
CA ILE A 166 14.43 31.59 44.70
C ILE A 166 14.06 30.12 44.83
N LYS A 167 13.71 29.65 46.03
CA LYS A 167 13.30 28.25 46.25
C LYS A 167 12.04 27.89 45.47
N SER A 168 11.04 28.78 45.43
CA SER A 168 9.82 28.52 44.67
C SER A 168 10.10 28.49 43.17
N ALA A 169 10.94 29.40 42.66
CA ALA A 169 11.40 29.37 41.26
C ALA A 169 12.17 28.08 40.93
N GLN A 170 13.12 27.67 41.78
CA GLN A 170 13.86 26.42 41.61
C GLN A 170 12.96 25.18 41.61
N ALA A 171 11.92 25.15 42.47
CA ALA A 171 10.96 24.06 42.49
C ALA A 171 10.12 24.02 41.21
N ALA A 172 9.71 25.19 40.69
CA ALA A 172 9.01 25.30 39.41
C ALA A 172 9.89 24.84 38.24
N ASP A 173 11.16 25.26 38.20
CA ASP A 173 12.12 24.84 37.17
C ASP A 173 12.39 23.33 37.23
N ALA A 174 12.54 22.76 38.43
CA ALA A 174 12.70 21.32 38.59
C ALA A 174 11.47 20.53 38.11
N ALA A 175 10.26 21.04 38.38
CA ALA A 175 9.03 20.44 37.88
C ALA A 175 8.93 20.53 36.33
N ALA A 176 9.34 21.65 35.75
CA ALA A 176 9.40 21.82 34.30
C ALA A 176 10.40 20.85 33.66
N VAL A 177 11.61 20.73 34.22
CA VAL A 177 12.64 19.77 33.76
C VAL A 177 12.15 18.33 33.84
N ASN A 178 11.52 17.93 34.95
CA ASN A 178 10.95 16.58 35.09
C ASN A 178 9.84 16.32 34.05
N THR A 179 9.01 17.31 33.76
CA THR A 179 7.97 17.21 32.73
C THR A 179 8.58 17.04 31.34
N THR A 180 9.62 17.83 31.01
CA THR A 180 10.35 17.70 29.74
C THR A 180 11.06 16.34 29.62
N LEU A 181 11.68 15.85 30.70
CA LEU A 181 12.35 14.56 30.71
C LEU A 181 11.37 13.40 30.48
N ALA A 182 10.18 13.45 31.09
CA ALA A 182 9.11 12.48 30.86
C ALA A 182 8.61 12.50 29.41
N ALA A 183 8.47 13.69 28.81
CA ALA A 183 8.10 13.84 27.41
C ALA A 183 9.18 13.27 26.46
N ILE A 184 10.47 13.54 26.72
CA ILE A 184 11.59 12.99 25.95
C ILE A 184 11.62 11.46 26.05
N THR A 185 11.46 10.91 27.25
CA THR A 185 11.44 9.45 27.46
C THR A 185 10.29 8.79 26.69
N SER A 186 9.11 9.43 26.68
CA SER A 186 7.95 8.96 25.92
C SER A 186 8.20 9.01 24.41
N ALA A 187 8.83 10.07 23.91
CA ALA A 187 9.20 10.20 22.50
C ALA A 187 10.23 9.14 22.09
N GLN A 188 11.25 8.88 22.93
CA GLN A 188 12.25 7.83 22.69
C GLN A 188 11.63 6.44 22.63
N ALA A 189 10.64 6.15 23.47
CA ALA A 189 9.90 4.89 23.42
C ALA A 189 9.10 4.75 22.12
N ALA A 190 8.45 5.82 21.65
CA ALA A 190 7.73 5.83 20.38
C ALA A 190 8.68 5.63 19.17
N ASP A 191 9.85 6.26 19.18
CA ASP A 191 10.88 6.09 18.15
C ASP A 191 11.42 4.65 18.12
N ALA A 192 11.65 4.03 19.28
CA ALA A 192 12.09 2.64 19.35
C ALA A 192 11.07 1.67 18.72
N VAL A 193 9.77 1.91 18.94
CA VAL A 193 8.68 1.15 18.32
C VAL A 193 8.66 1.37 16.80
N ALA A 194 8.81 2.62 16.34
CA ALA A 194 8.86 2.94 14.91
C ALA A 194 10.06 2.25 14.21
N VAL A 195 11.24 2.28 14.82
CA VAL A 195 12.44 1.59 14.30
C VAL A 195 12.22 0.08 14.20
N SER A 196 11.59 -0.54 15.21
CA SER A 196 11.27 -1.97 15.18
C SER A 196 10.31 -2.32 14.02
N LEU A 197 9.31 -1.47 13.77
CA LEU A 197 8.36 -1.65 12.67
C LEU A 197 9.04 -1.52 11.31
N VAL A 198 9.94 -0.54 11.14
CA VAL A 198 10.73 -0.37 9.93
C VAL A 198 11.62 -1.60 9.70
N ASN A 199 12.29 -2.10 10.73
CA ASN A 199 13.16 -3.28 10.60
C ASN A 199 12.38 -4.54 10.20
N ALA A 200 11.19 -4.75 10.77
CA ALA A 200 10.30 -5.84 10.37
C ALA A 200 9.84 -5.71 8.90
N THR A 201 9.55 -4.47 8.46
CA THR A 201 9.17 -4.18 7.08
C THR A 201 10.31 -4.46 6.10
N VAL A 202 11.54 -4.10 6.45
CA VAL A 202 12.75 -4.36 5.64
C VAL A 202 13.00 -5.86 5.44
N GLU A 203 12.90 -6.66 6.51
CA GLU A 203 13.06 -8.12 6.38
C GLU A 203 11.94 -8.76 5.54
N SER A 204 10.70 -8.27 5.64
CA SER A 204 9.59 -8.68 4.76
C SER A 204 9.85 -8.33 3.28
N LEU A 205 10.37 -7.14 3.00
CA LEU A 205 10.76 -6.73 1.64
C LEU A 205 11.90 -7.62 1.10
N LYS A 206 12.92 -7.91 1.91
CA LYS A 206 14.04 -8.77 1.53
C LYS A 206 13.61 -10.19 1.15
N THR A 207 12.70 -10.79 1.91
CA THR A 207 12.12 -12.11 1.59
C THR A 207 11.31 -12.09 0.30
N THR A 208 10.51 -11.03 0.09
CA THR A 208 9.73 -10.82 -1.14
C THR A 208 10.64 -10.68 -2.38
N VAL A 209 11.69 -9.86 -2.29
CA VAL A 209 12.66 -9.66 -3.38
C VAL A 209 13.39 -10.96 -3.72
N THR A 210 13.81 -11.73 -2.70
CA THR A 210 14.47 -13.03 -2.90
C THR A 210 13.56 -14.03 -3.61
N THR A 211 12.27 -14.07 -3.23
CA THR A 211 11.26 -14.91 -3.88
C THR A 211 11.03 -14.49 -5.34
N GLY A 212 10.93 -13.18 -5.60
CA GLY A 212 10.82 -12.64 -6.95
C GLY A 212 12.01 -13.00 -7.85
N ALA A 213 13.24 -12.91 -7.32
CA ALA A 213 14.45 -13.28 -8.05
C ALA A 213 14.45 -14.77 -8.46
N ALA A 214 14.02 -15.67 -7.57
CA ALA A 214 13.89 -17.09 -7.87
C ALA A 214 12.83 -17.36 -8.96
N ALA A 215 11.70 -16.67 -8.92
CA ALA A 215 10.66 -16.77 -9.94
C ALA A 215 11.15 -16.31 -11.33
N ILE A 216 11.91 -15.20 -11.39
CA ILE A 216 12.53 -14.71 -12.63
C ILE A 216 13.51 -15.74 -13.21
N ALA A 217 14.34 -16.37 -12.37
CA ALA A 217 15.27 -17.42 -12.82
C ALA A 217 14.53 -18.64 -13.42
N SER A 218 13.40 -19.04 -12.80
CA SER A 218 12.55 -20.12 -13.32
C SER A 218 11.90 -19.76 -14.67
N ALA A 219 11.41 -18.52 -14.80
CA ALA A 219 10.84 -18.02 -16.05
C ALA A 219 11.88 -18.01 -17.18
N ASN A 220 13.09 -17.54 -16.91
CA ASN A 220 14.19 -17.54 -17.89
C ASN A 220 14.54 -18.96 -18.37
N THR A 221 14.55 -19.93 -17.45
CA THR A 221 14.77 -21.35 -17.78
C THR A 221 13.66 -21.88 -18.69
N SER A 222 12.40 -21.53 -18.40
CA SER A 222 11.24 -21.92 -19.22
C SER A 222 11.28 -21.30 -20.62
N VAL A 223 11.68 -20.02 -20.72
CA VAL A 223 11.85 -19.32 -22.01
C VAL A 223 12.95 -19.98 -22.84
N ALA A 224 14.07 -20.35 -22.23
CA ALA A 224 15.14 -21.08 -22.92
C ALA A 224 14.67 -22.45 -23.44
N ALA A 225 13.89 -23.19 -22.64
CA ALA A 225 13.32 -24.48 -23.05
C ALA A 225 12.31 -24.33 -24.21
N LEU A 226 11.49 -23.27 -24.18
CA LEU A 226 10.57 -22.95 -25.27
C LEU A 226 11.33 -22.58 -26.55
N ALA A 227 12.38 -21.75 -26.44
CA ALA A 227 13.22 -21.39 -27.58
C ALA A 227 13.85 -22.64 -28.23
N ALA A 228 14.34 -23.59 -27.43
CA ALA A 228 14.85 -24.87 -27.93
C ALA A 228 13.75 -25.72 -28.61
N SER A 229 12.53 -25.73 -28.05
CA SER A 229 11.40 -26.44 -28.65
C SER A 229 10.98 -25.84 -29.99
N VAL A 230 10.95 -24.51 -30.09
CA VAL A 230 10.66 -23.80 -31.34
C VAL A 230 11.74 -24.07 -32.39
N ALA A 231 13.01 -24.07 -31.99
CA ALA A 231 14.12 -24.43 -32.89
C ALA A 231 13.97 -25.86 -33.43
N ASN A 232 13.55 -26.81 -32.59
CA ASN A 232 13.27 -28.18 -33.02
C ASN A 232 12.09 -28.27 -33.98
N VAL A 233 11.02 -27.50 -33.78
CA VAL A 233 9.88 -27.43 -34.71
C VAL A 233 10.30 -26.83 -36.05
N SER A 234 11.12 -25.77 -36.05
CA SER A 234 11.65 -25.19 -37.28
C SER A 234 12.60 -26.12 -38.03
N ALA A 235 13.19 -27.10 -37.35
CA ALA A 235 14.03 -28.15 -37.93
C ALA A 235 13.23 -29.35 -38.44
N ILE A 236 11.91 -29.40 -38.22
CA ILE A 236 11.04 -30.39 -38.88
C ILE A 236 11.01 -30.03 -40.37
N ASP A 237 11.79 -30.78 -41.15
CA ASP A 237 11.74 -30.74 -42.59
C ASP A 237 10.42 -31.34 -43.07
N LEU A 238 9.41 -30.48 -43.21
CA LEU A 238 8.10 -30.84 -43.74
C LEU A 238 8.17 -31.29 -45.22
N SER A 239 9.30 -31.10 -45.92
CA SER A 239 9.48 -31.61 -47.28
C SER A 239 9.50 -33.15 -47.35
N VAL A 240 9.74 -33.82 -46.21
CA VAL A 240 9.63 -35.28 -46.06
C VAL A 240 8.16 -35.73 -46.00
N TYR A 241 7.27 -34.91 -45.46
CA TYR A 241 5.83 -35.21 -45.34
C TYR A 241 4.99 -34.66 -46.48
N ALA A 242 5.48 -33.64 -47.18
CA ALA A 242 4.89 -33.14 -48.41
C ALA A 242 6.03 -32.74 -49.34
N ARG A 243 6.42 -33.64 -50.26
CA ARG A 243 7.32 -33.24 -51.34
C ARG A 243 6.63 -32.10 -52.08
N ILE A 244 7.32 -30.98 -52.26
CA ILE A 244 6.81 -29.84 -53.05
C ILE A 244 6.39 -30.31 -54.47
N ALA A 245 7.00 -31.39 -54.97
CA ALA A 245 6.60 -32.09 -56.19
C ALA A 245 5.21 -32.75 -56.13
N ASP A 246 4.77 -33.24 -54.96
CA ASP A 246 3.44 -33.79 -54.77
C ASP A 246 2.38 -32.67 -54.71
N LEU A 247 2.70 -31.52 -54.11
CA LEU A 247 1.83 -30.33 -54.19
C LEU A 247 1.70 -29.78 -55.62
N ALA A 248 2.76 -29.85 -56.43
CA ALA A 248 2.71 -29.47 -57.84
C ALA A 248 1.80 -30.39 -58.68
N ASN A 249 1.53 -31.61 -58.18
CA ASN A 249 0.61 -32.58 -58.79
C ASN A 249 -0.81 -32.52 -58.22
N ILE A 250 -1.07 -31.73 -57.18
CA ILE A 250 -2.43 -31.41 -56.72
C ILE A 250 -3.04 -30.41 -57.70
N ASN A 251 -3.59 -30.94 -58.80
CA ASN A 251 -4.38 -30.19 -59.76
C ASN A 251 -5.87 -30.52 -59.57
N ALA A 252 -6.74 -29.73 -60.20
CA ALA A 252 -8.17 -29.95 -60.10
C ALA A 252 -8.56 -31.39 -60.53
N VAL A 253 -7.80 -32.03 -61.43
CA VAL A 253 -8.07 -33.40 -61.88
C VAL A 253 -7.83 -34.42 -60.75
N SER A 254 -6.73 -34.30 -60.00
CA SER A 254 -6.47 -35.16 -58.84
C SER A 254 -7.41 -34.90 -57.65
N LEU A 255 -8.06 -33.73 -57.62
CA LEU A 255 -9.02 -33.31 -56.59
C LEU A 255 -10.48 -33.48 -57.03
N GLY A 256 -10.76 -34.32 -58.04
CA GLY A 256 -12.14 -34.59 -58.48
C GLY A 256 -12.86 -33.38 -59.09
N GLY A 257 -12.11 -32.48 -59.73
CA GLY A 257 -12.58 -31.26 -60.39
C GLY A 257 -12.48 -29.99 -59.54
N VAL A 258 -12.04 -30.05 -58.28
CA VAL A 258 -12.03 -28.90 -57.36
C VAL A 258 -10.70 -28.15 -57.42
N PRO A 259 -10.70 -26.81 -57.60
CA PRO A 259 -9.47 -26.02 -57.51
C PRO A 259 -8.76 -26.19 -56.16
N ALA A 260 -7.43 -26.25 -56.15
CA ALA A 260 -6.65 -26.46 -54.91
C ALA A 260 -6.94 -25.42 -53.80
N ALA A 261 -7.23 -24.18 -54.18
CA ALA A 261 -7.64 -23.13 -53.24
C ALA A 261 -8.98 -23.42 -52.54
N GLU A 262 -9.91 -24.08 -53.22
CA GLU A 262 -11.21 -24.50 -52.68
C GLU A 262 -11.08 -25.74 -51.77
N TYR A 263 -10.06 -26.57 -52.00
CA TYR A 263 -9.77 -27.75 -51.20
C TYR A 263 -9.12 -27.43 -49.85
N LEU A 264 -8.33 -26.35 -49.79
CA LEU A 264 -7.64 -25.91 -48.56
C LEU A 264 -8.46 -24.92 -47.73
N ARG A 265 -9.62 -24.49 -48.22
CA ARG A 265 -10.49 -23.56 -47.49
C ARG A 265 -11.29 -24.32 -46.45
N ALA A 266 -11.12 -23.96 -45.18
CA ALA A 266 -12.04 -24.37 -44.13
C ALA A 266 -13.44 -23.82 -44.43
N ARG A 267 -14.41 -24.70 -44.64
CA ARG A 267 -15.80 -24.34 -44.99
C ARG A 267 -16.78 -25.37 -44.46
N VAL A 268 -18.02 -24.93 -44.26
CA VAL A 268 -19.13 -25.81 -43.88
C VAL A 268 -20.16 -25.77 -45.00
N VAL A 269 -20.46 -26.93 -45.59
CA VAL A 269 -21.31 -27.03 -46.78
C VAL A 269 -22.56 -27.83 -46.48
N ILE A 270 -23.72 -27.27 -46.80
CA ILE A 270 -24.99 -28.00 -46.86
C ILE A 270 -25.25 -28.43 -48.30
N TYR A 271 -25.59 -29.70 -48.49
CA TYR A 271 -25.86 -30.29 -49.81
C TYR A 271 -26.99 -31.34 -49.74
N SER A 272 -27.60 -31.65 -50.88
CA SER A 272 -28.59 -32.74 -50.98
C SER A 272 -27.90 -34.10 -51.00
N GLU A 273 -28.38 -35.05 -50.20
CA GLU A 273 -27.90 -36.43 -50.21
C GLU A 273 -27.93 -37.05 -51.61
N SER A 274 -29.01 -36.86 -52.36
CA SER A 274 -29.12 -37.29 -53.75
C SER A 274 -30.14 -36.44 -54.50
N SER A 275 -30.37 -36.75 -55.78
CA SER A 275 -31.46 -36.19 -56.58
C SER A 275 -32.79 -36.94 -56.39
N SER A 276 -32.80 -37.97 -55.55
CA SER A 276 -33.98 -38.81 -55.29
C SER A 276 -34.43 -38.61 -53.86
N ASP A 277 -35.74 -38.44 -53.70
CA ASP A 277 -36.33 -38.24 -52.37
C ASP A 277 -36.36 -39.56 -51.59
N ARG A 278 -36.31 -39.45 -50.26
CA ARG A 278 -36.32 -40.59 -49.32
C ARG A 278 -37.56 -40.53 -48.45
N ASP A 279 -38.14 -41.67 -48.13
CA ASP A 279 -39.10 -41.75 -47.03
C ASP A 279 -38.39 -41.52 -45.67
N GLY A 280 -39.16 -41.51 -44.58
CA GLY A 280 -38.65 -41.27 -43.23
C GLY A 280 -37.89 -42.44 -42.61
N ASN A 281 -37.79 -43.60 -43.27
CA ASN A 281 -37.04 -44.74 -42.78
C ASN A 281 -35.60 -44.70 -43.29
N LEU A 282 -34.82 -43.79 -42.72
CA LEU A 282 -33.41 -43.57 -43.09
C LEU A 282 -32.44 -44.53 -42.39
N GLY A 283 -32.92 -45.46 -41.57
CA GLY A 283 -32.07 -46.34 -40.74
C GLY A 283 -31.47 -45.63 -39.52
N GLY A 284 -32.15 -44.61 -39.00
CA GLY A 284 -31.70 -43.79 -37.88
C GLY A 284 -30.53 -42.87 -38.21
N ARG A 285 -29.89 -42.28 -37.18
CA ARG A 285 -28.68 -41.44 -37.33
C ARG A 285 -27.63 -42.12 -38.20
N SER A 286 -27.29 -43.36 -37.87
CA SER A 286 -26.24 -44.09 -38.57
C SER A 286 -26.58 -44.34 -40.04
N GLY A 287 -27.82 -44.69 -40.35
CA GLY A 287 -28.25 -44.90 -41.73
C GLY A 287 -28.28 -43.60 -42.52
N ALA A 288 -28.82 -42.52 -41.94
CA ALA A 288 -28.86 -41.20 -42.56
C ALA A 288 -27.44 -40.65 -42.84
N ASP A 289 -26.52 -40.79 -41.88
CA ASP A 289 -25.12 -40.37 -42.05
C ASP A 289 -24.38 -41.25 -43.08
N ALA A 290 -24.71 -42.55 -43.17
CA ALA A 290 -24.16 -43.44 -44.19
C ALA A 290 -24.61 -43.03 -45.60
N LEU A 291 -25.88 -42.62 -45.77
CA LEU A 291 -26.39 -42.06 -47.02
C LEU A 291 -25.59 -40.80 -47.42
N CYS A 292 -25.43 -39.86 -46.48
CA CYS A 292 -24.66 -38.64 -46.73
C CYS A 292 -23.18 -38.92 -47.08
N SER A 293 -22.57 -39.90 -46.41
CA SER A 293 -21.18 -40.30 -46.65
C SER A 293 -20.99 -40.96 -48.02
N ALA A 294 -21.99 -41.70 -48.50
CA ALA A 294 -21.99 -42.38 -49.79
C ALA A 294 -22.45 -41.48 -50.96
N SER A 295 -22.97 -40.29 -50.66
CA SER A 295 -23.51 -39.35 -51.65
C SER A 295 -22.47 -38.94 -52.69
N ILE A 296 -22.86 -38.99 -53.96
CA ILE A 296 -22.07 -38.41 -55.07
C ILE A 296 -21.98 -36.88 -55.00
N ASN A 297 -22.92 -36.23 -54.29
CA ASN A 297 -22.95 -34.79 -54.09
C ASN A 297 -22.05 -34.35 -52.92
N ARG A 298 -21.39 -35.29 -52.22
CA ARG A 298 -20.49 -34.95 -51.11
C ARG A 298 -19.36 -34.05 -51.63
N PRO A 299 -19.16 -32.84 -51.06
CA PRO A 299 -18.08 -31.97 -51.47
C PRO A 299 -16.72 -32.64 -51.27
N ALA A 300 -15.87 -32.64 -52.30
CA ALA A 300 -14.50 -33.13 -52.16
C ALA A 300 -13.71 -32.29 -51.15
N GLY A 301 -12.86 -32.94 -50.37
CA GLY A 301 -11.98 -32.30 -49.37
C GLY A 301 -12.59 -32.12 -47.98
N LEU A 302 -13.88 -32.41 -47.79
CA LEU A 302 -14.53 -32.34 -46.48
C LEU A 302 -14.69 -33.76 -45.92
N ALA A 303 -13.98 -34.06 -44.84
CA ALA A 303 -13.83 -35.41 -44.32
C ALA A 303 -14.96 -35.80 -43.37
N ARG A 304 -15.57 -34.83 -42.68
CA ARG A 304 -16.66 -35.08 -41.74
C ARG A 304 -17.98 -34.78 -42.41
N VAL A 305 -18.92 -35.71 -42.29
CA VAL A 305 -20.24 -35.61 -42.91
C VAL A 305 -21.28 -36.17 -41.96
N HIS A 306 -22.40 -35.46 -41.83
CA HIS A 306 -23.57 -35.92 -41.10
C HIS A 306 -24.84 -35.56 -41.86
N ALA A 307 -25.90 -36.36 -41.68
CA ALA A 307 -27.24 -35.96 -42.09
C ALA A 307 -27.69 -34.76 -41.26
N PHE A 308 -28.14 -33.71 -41.92
CA PHE A 308 -28.52 -32.45 -41.31
C PHE A 308 -29.95 -32.51 -40.75
N LEU A 309 -30.21 -33.43 -39.84
CA LEU A 309 -31.53 -33.68 -39.24
C LEU A 309 -31.42 -33.90 -37.73
N SER A 310 -32.52 -33.69 -37.01
CA SER A 310 -32.63 -34.06 -35.59
C SER A 310 -33.26 -35.43 -35.43
N VAL A 311 -32.68 -36.26 -34.57
CA VAL A 311 -33.09 -37.65 -34.31
C VAL A 311 -33.73 -37.79 -32.94
N SER A 312 -33.14 -37.15 -31.92
CA SER A 312 -33.60 -37.22 -30.53
C SER A 312 -33.14 -36.00 -29.74
N ALA A 313 -33.55 -35.89 -28.47
CA ALA A 313 -33.11 -34.78 -27.61
C ALA A 313 -31.60 -34.78 -27.30
N SER A 314 -30.92 -35.91 -27.48
CA SER A 314 -29.46 -36.04 -27.35
C SER A 314 -28.73 -36.04 -28.70
N ASP A 315 -29.47 -35.93 -29.80
CA ASP A 315 -28.97 -35.91 -31.18
C ASP A 315 -29.85 -35.01 -32.05
N GLN A 316 -29.60 -33.72 -31.97
CA GLN A 316 -30.36 -32.68 -32.64
C GLN A 316 -29.41 -31.69 -33.32
N ILE A 317 -29.90 -30.99 -34.34
CA ILE A 317 -29.09 -30.05 -35.14
C ILE A 317 -28.42 -28.99 -34.26
N ALA A 318 -29.11 -28.53 -33.21
CA ALA A 318 -28.58 -27.54 -32.26
C ALA A 318 -27.24 -27.96 -31.61
N ASP A 319 -26.99 -29.27 -31.48
CA ASP A 319 -25.81 -29.80 -30.81
C ASP A 319 -24.67 -30.15 -31.77
N PHE A 320 -24.81 -29.92 -33.08
CA PHE A 320 -23.82 -30.37 -34.07
C PHE A 320 -22.42 -29.77 -33.85
N SER A 321 -22.34 -28.50 -33.45
CA SER A 321 -21.08 -27.84 -33.15
C SER A 321 -20.34 -28.49 -31.98
N THR A 322 -21.05 -28.88 -30.91
CA THR A 322 -20.46 -29.46 -29.71
C THR A 322 -20.29 -30.97 -29.81
N LYS A 323 -21.22 -31.67 -30.46
CA LYS A 323 -21.27 -33.13 -30.56
C LYS A 323 -20.43 -33.68 -31.71
N TYR A 324 -20.51 -33.06 -32.88
CA TYR A 324 -19.82 -33.54 -34.09
C TYR A 324 -18.62 -32.65 -34.47
N GLY A 325 -18.50 -31.48 -33.85
CA GLY A 325 -17.41 -30.54 -34.09
C GLY A 325 -17.61 -29.69 -35.34
N VAL A 326 -18.86 -29.42 -35.74
CA VAL A 326 -19.13 -28.46 -36.83
C VAL A 326 -18.54 -27.10 -36.45
N PRO A 327 -17.67 -26.48 -37.28
CA PRO A 327 -17.06 -25.20 -36.97
C PRO A 327 -18.11 -24.08 -36.82
N GLY A 328 -18.34 -23.65 -35.58
CA GLY A 328 -19.38 -22.68 -35.27
C GLY A 328 -19.14 -21.27 -35.85
N GLY A 329 -17.89 -20.92 -36.21
CA GLY A 329 -17.52 -19.59 -36.70
C GLY A 329 -17.41 -19.44 -38.23
N LEU A 330 -17.57 -20.53 -38.99
CA LEU A 330 -17.43 -20.50 -40.45
C LEU A 330 -18.79 -20.27 -41.13
N PRO A 331 -18.83 -19.59 -42.29
CA PRO A 331 -20.02 -19.50 -43.11
C PRO A 331 -20.56 -20.88 -43.51
N ILE A 332 -21.88 -20.98 -43.56
CA ILE A 332 -22.59 -22.15 -44.06
C ILE A 332 -22.95 -21.86 -45.52
N GLU A 333 -22.41 -22.65 -46.44
CA GLU A 333 -22.50 -22.43 -47.88
C GLU A 333 -23.18 -23.61 -48.59
N SER A 334 -23.69 -23.40 -49.80
CA SER A 334 -24.06 -24.49 -50.70
C SER A 334 -22.83 -25.04 -51.43
N LEU A 335 -23.01 -26.13 -52.19
CA LEU A 335 -21.96 -26.71 -53.05
C LEU A 335 -21.30 -25.72 -54.02
N ARG A 336 -22.02 -24.64 -54.38
CA ARG A 336 -21.53 -23.61 -55.31
C ARG A 336 -20.94 -22.38 -54.60
N GLY A 337 -20.77 -22.43 -53.29
CA GLY A 337 -20.22 -21.33 -52.48
C GLY A 337 -21.24 -20.23 -52.14
N THR A 338 -22.53 -20.42 -52.43
CA THR A 338 -23.57 -19.46 -52.04
C THR A 338 -23.77 -19.51 -50.53
N VAL A 339 -23.57 -18.39 -49.84
CA VAL A 339 -23.73 -18.30 -48.38
C VAL A 339 -25.21 -18.40 -47.99
N ILE A 340 -25.54 -19.46 -47.23
CA ILE A 340 -26.86 -19.73 -46.65
C ILE A 340 -26.96 -19.02 -45.28
N ALA A 341 -25.92 -19.11 -44.46
CA ALA A 341 -25.85 -18.43 -43.17
C ALA A 341 -24.42 -17.97 -42.86
N ARG A 342 -24.28 -16.88 -42.09
CA ARG A 342 -22.95 -16.33 -41.74
C ARG A 342 -22.12 -17.26 -40.86
N ASN A 343 -22.80 -18.08 -40.06
CA ASN A 343 -22.22 -19.05 -39.13
C ASN A 343 -23.30 -20.00 -38.60
N PHE A 344 -22.92 -21.01 -37.81
CA PHE A 344 -23.86 -22.02 -37.31
C PHE A 344 -24.90 -21.44 -36.33
N THR A 345 -24.53 -20.45 -35.50
CA THR A 345 -25.48 -19.74 -34.64
C THR A 345 -26.52 -18.97 -35.46
N GLY A 346 -26.08 -18.30 -36.53
CA GLY A 346 -26.94 -17.58 -37.46
C GLY A 346 -27.88 -18.51 -38.22
N LEU A 347 -27.42 -19.71 -38.59
CA LEU A 347 -28.25 -20.75 -39.21
C LEU A 347 -29.47 -21.07 -38.32
N LEU A 348 -29.25 -21.24 -37.01
CA LEU A 348 -30.30 -21.59 -36.04
C LEU A 348 -30.97 -20.37 -35.38
N GLY A 349 -30.65 -19.15 -35.82
CA GLY A 349 -31.14 -17.89 -35.26
C GLY A 349 -32.56 -17.51 -35.71
N GLY A 350 -33.29 -18.44 -36.33
CA GLY A 350 -34.66 -18.23 -36.83
C GLY A 350 -34.75 -17.61 -38.23
N SER A 351 -33.64 -17.26 -38.89
CA SER A 351 -33.64 -16.90 -40.32
C SER A 351 -32.30 -17.20 -40.99
N ILE A 352 -32.34 -17.49 -42.29
CA ILE A 352 -31.17 -17.69 -43.15
C ILE A 352 -31.08 -16.59 -44.21
N LEU A 353 -29.88 -16.34 -44.72
CA LEU A 353 -29.62 -15.27 -45.70
C LEU A 353 -30.19 -15.59 -47.07
N THR A 354 -30.05 -16.85 -47.49
CA THR A 354 -30.48 -17.33 -48.81
C THR A 354 -31.24 -18.64 -48.62
N SER A 355 -32.41 -18.76 -49.25
CA SER A 355 -33.18 -20.01 -49.19
C SER A 355 -32.38 -21.17 -49.79
N LEU A 356 -32.61 -22.40 -49.31
CA LEU A 356 -31.89 -23.58 -49.78
C LEU A 356 -32.12 -23.84 -51.28
N GLY A 357 -33.33 -23.56 -51.77
CA GLY A 357 -33.67 -23.64 -53.19
C GLY A 357 -32.91 -22.60 -54.03
N SER A 358 -32.89 -21.33 -53.59
CA SER A 358 -32.13 -20.26 -54.29
C SER A 358 -30.61 -20.49 -54.25
N ALA A 359 -30.10 -21.11 -53.18
CA ALA A 359 -28.69 -21.47 -53.06
C ALA A 359 -28.30 -22.69 -53.90
N GLY A 360 -29.28 -23.38 -54.52
CA GLY A 360 -29.06 -24.56 -55.34
C GLY A 360 -28.69 -25.81 -54.54
N VAL A 361 -29.12 -25.90 -53.27
CA VAL A 361 -28.86 -27.08 -52.41
C VAL A 361 -29.63 -28.28 -52.90
N THR A 362 -30.93 -28.11 -53.16
CA THR A 362 -31.81 -29.11 -53.78
C THR A 362 -33.02 -28.43 -54.42
N LEU A 363 -33.72 -29.18 -55.27
CA LEU A 363 -34.99 -28.76 -55.87
C LEU A 363 -36.15 -29.37 -55.06
N GLY A 364 -37.30 -28.69 -55.04
CA GLY A 364 -38.49 -29.16 -54.32
C GLY A 364 -39.06 -28.10 -53.38
N THR A 365 -39.99 -28.54 -52.52
CA THR A 365 -40.70 -27.63 -51.61
C THR A 365 -40.24 -27.79 -50.16
N PHE A 366 -40.03 -29.03 -49.72
CA PHE A 366 -39.70 -29.36 -48.34
C PHE A 366 -38.49 -30.29 -48.26
N TRP A 367 -37.98 -30.51 -47.06
CA TRP A 367 -36.89 -31.44 -46.77
C TRP A 367 -37.04 -32.01 -45.35
N TRP A 368 -36.48 -33.19 -45.07
CA TRP A 368 -36.58 -33.82 -43.75
C TRP A 368 -35.67 -33.16 -42.70
N SER A 369 -36.26 -32.45 -41.73
CA SER A 369 -35.50 -31.75 -40.68
C SER A 369 -35.61 -32.40 -39.30
N GLY A 370 -36.79 -32.93 -38.95
CA GLY A 370 -37.11 -33.40 -37.59
C GLY A 370 -36.93 -32.35 -36.50
N SER A 371 -36.90 -31.07 -36.87
CA SER A 371 -36.40 -29.99 -36.03
C SER A 371 -37.39 -28.84 -35.87
N LEU A 372 -37.34 -28.20 -34.71
CA LEU A 372 -37.90 -26.88 -34.46
C LEU A 372 -36.99 -25.79 -35.05
N SER A 373 -37.46 -24.55 -35.10
CA SER A 373 -36.77 -23.41 -35.72
C SER A 373 -35.39 -23.08 -35.13
N ASN A 374 -35.12 -23.55 -33.92
CA ASN A 374 -33.83 -23.39 -33.23
C ASN A 374 -32.93 -24.64 -33.34
N GLY A 375 -33.27 -25.61 -34.20
CA GLY A 375 -32.51 -26.84 -34.40
C GLY A 375 -32.68 -27.88 -33.29
N ARG A 376 -33.58 -27.66 -32.31
CA ARG A 376 -33.94 -28.70 -31.33
C ARG A 376 -34.88 -29.72 -31.95
N VAL A 377 -34.86 -30.95 -31.43
CA VAL A 377 -35.73 -32.02 -31.92
C VAL A 377 -37.22 -31.66 -31.83
N ALA A 378 -37.97 -31.90 -32.89
CA ALA A 378 -39.42 -31.75 -32.91
C ALA A 378 -40.10 -33.07 -32.48
N ALA A 379 -39.85 -33.55 -31.26
CA ALA A 379 -40.39 -34.83 -30.80
C ALA A 379 -41.95 -34.80 -30.68
N PRO A 380 -42.67 -35.86 -31.10
CA PRO A 380 -42.18 -37.14 -31.64
C PRO A 380 -41.98 -37.17 -33.16
N ALA A 381 -42.09 -36.03 -33.86
CA ALA A 381 -42.08 -35.92 -35.33
C ALA A 381 -40.68 -36.08 -35.95
N THR A 382 -40.10 -37.26 -35.78
CA THR A 382 -38.79 -37.66 -36.32
C THR A 382 -38.86 -39.01 -37.02
N CYS A 383 -40.04 -39.50 -37.42
CA CYS A 383 -40.18 -40.82 -38.02
C CYS A 383 -39.62 -41.95 -37.13
N LEU A 384 -39.94 -41.87 -35.83
CA LEU A 384 -39.43 -42.74 -34.77
C LEU A 384 -37.88 -42.72 -34.68
N GLY A 385 -37.27 -41.54 -34.77
CA GLY A 385 -35.82 -41.42 -34.89
C GLY A 385 -35.29 -41.92 -36.24
N TRP A 386 -36.08 -41.75 -37.30
CA TRP A 386 -35.82 -42.08 -38.70
C TRP A 386 -35.68 -43.58 -38.99
N THR A 387 -36.45 -44.40 -38.29
CA THR A 387 -36.51 -45.86 -38.48
C THR A 387 -37.88 -46.36 -38.91
N SER A 388 -38.80 -45.45 -39.27
CA SER A 388 -40.19 -45.78 -39.60
C SER A 388 -40.70 -44.97 -40.78
N ALA A 389 -41.41 -45.62 -41.70
CA ALA A 389 -42.13 -44.96 -42.79
C ALA A 389 -43.61 -44.72 -42.45
N SER A 390 -44.10 -45.17 -41.29
CA SER A 390 -45.54 -45.11 -40.95
C SER A 390 -45.90 -44.00 -39.97
N ASP A 391 -44.92 -43.39 -39.32
CA ASP A 391 -45.11 -42.29 -38.36
C ASP A 391 -45.21 -40.91 -39.05
N SER A 392 -45.03 -39.83 -38.30
CA SER A 392 -44.89 -38.47 -38.83
C SER A 392 -43.47 -37.92 -38.61
N GLY A 393 -43.00 -37.13 -39.57
CA GLY A 393 -41.71 -36.44 -39.55
C GLY A 393 -41.89 -34.95 -39.76
N PHE A 394 -41.06 -34.14 -39.09
CA PHE A 394 -41.03 -32.70 -39.32
C PHE A 394 -40.17 -32.33 -40.52
N THR A 395 -40.63 -31.37 -41.31
CA THR A 395 -39.95 -30.86 -42.50
C THR A 395 -39.52 -29.42 -42.34
N GLY A 396 -38.53 -28.99 -43.12
CA GLY A 396 -38.21 -27.58 -43.35
C GLY A 396 -38.59 -27.13 -44.76
N GLY A 397 -38.80 -25.83 -44.97
CA GLY A 397 -39.17 -25.25 -46.27
C GLY A 397 -37.96 -24.82 -47.10
N LEU A 398 -37.80 -25.37 -48.31
CA LEU A 398 -36.64 -25.09 -49.17
C LEU A 398 -36.62 -23.67 -49.73
N ALA A 399 -37.78 -23.07 -49.95
CA ALA A 399 -37.95 -21.71 -50.48
C ALA A 399 -38.11 -20.65 -49.38
N LYS A 400 -37.90 -21.01 -48.11
CA LYS A 400 -38.11 -20.13 -46.96
C LYS A 400 -36.79 -19.61 -46.42
N THR A 401 -36.82 -18.39 -45.88
CA THR A 401 -35.69 -17.77 -45.19
C THR A 401 -36.00 -17.43 -43.74
N ASP A 402 -37.28 -17.41 -43.33
CA ASP A 402 -37.70 -17.27 -41.94
C ASP A 402 -37.63 -18.63 -41.20
N ALA A 403 -38.09 -18.67 -39.95
CA ALA A 403 -38.04 -19.85 -39.08
C ALA A 403 -38.61 -21.14 -39.71
N THR A 404 -39.48 -21.01 -40.71
CA THR A 404 -40.07 -22.15 -41.43
C THR A 404 -39.10 -22.83 -42.39
N TRP A 405 -37.91 -22.27 -42.65
CA TRP A 405 -36.85 -22.93 -43.42
C TRP A 405 -36.41 -24.25 -42.77
N LEU A 406 -36.44 -24.29 -41.43
CA LEU A 406 -36.06 -25.45 -40.61
C LEU A 406 -37.28 -26.17 -40.03
N SER A 407 -38.33 -25.42 -39.67
CA SER A 407 -39.55 -25.97 -39.06
C SER A 407 -40.82 -25.51 -39.79
N PHE A 408 -41.17 -26.22 -40.86
CA PHE A 408 -42.35 -25.96 -41.68
C PHE A 408 -43.59 -26.74 -41.20
N SER A 409 -43.64 -28.06 -41.38
CA SER A 409 -44.80 -28.87 -41.02
C SER A 409 -44.44 -30.33 -40.73
N SER A 410 -45.33 -31.02 -40.00
CA SER A 410 -45.27 -32.46 -39.78
C SER A 410 -46.08 -33.18 -40.86
N ILE A 411 -45.48 -34.16 -41.54
CA ILE A 411 -46.11 -34.95 -42.60
C ILE A 411 -45.86 -36.45 -42.37
N PRO A 412 -46.68 -37.35 -42.95
CA PRO A 412 -46.45 -38.78 -42.86
C PRO A 412 -45.10 -39.20 -43.44
N CYS A 413 -44.41 -40.12 -42.77
CA CYS A 413 -43.05 -40.55 -43.10
C CYS A 413 -42.96 -41.33 -44.42
N PHE A 414 -44.05 -41.88 -44.94
CA PHE A 414 -44.03 -42.57 -46.24
C PHE A 414 -43.91 -41.59 -47.42
N ILE A 415 -44.10 -40.29 -47.19
CA ILE A 415 -43.93 -39.28 -48.23
C ILE A 415 -42.44 -39.06 -48.43
N ALA A 416 -41.96 -39.25 -49.66
CA ALA A 416 -40.57 -39.01 -49.98
C ALA A 416 -40.26 -37.50 -49.89
N GLN A 417 -39.17 -37.14 -49.21
CA GLN A 417 -38.59 -35.79 -49.18
C GLN A 417 -37.06 -35.84 -49.36
N PRO A 418 -36.45 -34.74 -49.82
CA PRO A 418 -35.00 -34.56 -49.80
C PRO A 418 -34.43 -34.73 -48.39
N VAL A 419 -33.28 -35.40 -48.30
CA VAL A 419 -32.43 -35.44 -47.10
C VAL A 419 -31.24 -34.53 -47.34
N LEU A 420 -30.98 -33.63 -46.39
CA LEU A 420 -29.84 -32.74 -46.44
C LEU A 420 -28.69 -33.29 -45.62
N CYS A 421 -27.48 -32.97 -46.05
CA CYS A 421 -26.24 -33.34 -45.42
C CYS A 421 -25.42 -32.09 -45.12
N ILE A 422 -24.59 -32.16 -44.08
CA ILE A 422 -23.61 -31.13 -43.73
C ILE A 422 -22.22 -31.75 -43.77
N ALA A 423 -21.28 -31.09 -44.45
CA ALA A 423 -19.89 -31.50 -44.57
C ALA A 423 -18.93 -30.38 -44.13
N TYR A 424 -17.82 -30.74 -43.49
CA TYR A 424 -16.82 -29.80 -42.97
C TYR A 424 -15.44 -30.44 -42.70
#